data_AF-A0A3S4TVV5-F1
#
_entry.id   AF-A0A3S4TVV5-F1
#
_cell.length_a   1.000
_cell.length_b   1.000
_cell.length_c   1.000
_cell.angle_alpha   90.00
_cell.angle_beta   90.00
_cell.angle_gamma   90.00
#
_symmetry.space_group_name_H-M   'P 1'
#
loop_
_entity.id
_entity.type
_entity.pdbx_description
1 polymer ?
#
loop_
_entity_poly.entity_id
_entity_poly.type
_entity_poly.pdbx_seq_one_letter_code
_entity_poly.pdbx_strand_id
1 'polypeptide(L)'
;MRERADEIIEGVRILRYILRPEKVVIAIEDNKPKAIEAINAALHGANDIDVRVIPTKYPSGAAKQLIYLLTGMEVPSGARSSSIGVLMHNVGTAFAIKRAVINDEPLIERIVTLTGDKIQEKGNYLIRLGTPIYHALTYTGYQFDERFPVFAGGPMMGLELPNLNAPITKIVNCLLAPDHFEYTEPEPEQACIRCSSCSDACPVNLMPQQLYWFARSEDHKNRKNML
;
A
#
# COMPACT_ATOMS: atom_id res chain seq x y z
N MET A 1 -1.00 -13.03 4.53
CA MET A 1 -0.14 -13.28 5.71
C MET A 1 -0.76 -14.31 6.63
N ARG A 2 -1.90 -14.03 7.27
CA ARG A 2 -2.56 -14.96 8.20
C ARG A 2 -2.88 -16.35 7.61
N GLU A 3 -3.39 -16.38 6.38
CA GLU A 3 -3.95 -17.61 5.77
C GLU A 3 -2.98 -18.35 4.85
N ARG A 4 -1.84 -17.74 4.53
CA ARG A 4 -0.90 -18.17 3.49
C ARG A 4 0.55 -17.90 3.91
N ALA A 5 0.83 -18.02 5.21
CA ALA A 5 2.11 -17.64 5.80
C ALA A 5 3.26 -18.46 5.21
N ASP A 6 3.11 -19.78 5.15
CA ASP A 6 4.13 -20.70 4.62
C ASP A 6 4.47 -20.39 3.16
N GLU A 7 3.45 -20.14 2.33
CA GLU A 7 3.64 -19.80 0.92
C GLU A 7 4.34 -18.46 0.72
N ILE A 8 4.08 -17.49 1.61
CA ILE A 8 4.79 -16.20 1.60
C ILE A 8 6.26 -16.41 1.97
N ILE A 9 6.54 -17.19 3.03
CA ILE A 9 7.91 -17.48 3.47
C ILE A 9 8.70 -18.18 2.35
N GLU A 10 8.12 -19.17 1.67
CA GLU A 10 8.78 -19.81 0.54
C GLU A 10 9.03 -18.86 -0.63
N GLY A 11 8.08 -17.97 -0.92
CA GLY A 11 8.30 -16.90 -1.90
C GLY A 11 9.47 -15.98 -1.55
N VAL A 12 9.61 -15.64 -0.27
CA VAL A 12 10.74 -14.85 0.25
C VAL A 12 12.05 -15.63 0.17
N ARG A 13 12.05 -16.94 0.45
CA ARG A 13 13.25 -17.80 0.33
C ARG A 13 13.73 -17.95 -1.11
N ILE A 14 12.83 -18.04 -2.07
CA ILE A 14 13.16 -18.03 -3.50
C ILE A 14 13.83 -16.70 -3.87
N LEU A 15 13.26 -15.57 -3.45
CA LEU A 15 13.87 -14.26 -3.66
C LEU A 15 15.26 -14.16 -3.01
N ARG A 16 15.41 -14.67 -1.78
CA ARG A 16 16.70 -14.72 -1.07
C ARG A 16 17.74 -15.54 -1.84
N TYR A 17 17.37 -16.69 -2.39
CA TYR A 17 18.26 -17.53 -3.18
C TYR A 17 18.76 -16.81 -4.45
N ILE A 18 17.87 -16.11 -5.15
CA ILE A 18 18.18 -15.40 -6.39
C ILE A 18 19.02 -14.14 -6.13
N LEU A 19 18.59 -13.32 -5.16
CA LEU A 19 19.16 -11.99 -4.92
C LEU A 19 20.37 -12.01 -3.98
N ARG A 20 20.53 -13.08 -3.19
CA ARG A 20 21.58 -13.26 -2.18
C ARG A 20 21.78 -12.02 -1.28
N PRO A 21 20.71 -11.46 -0.68
CA PRO A 21 20.84 -10.30 0.18
C PRO A 21 21.58 -10.67 1.47
N GLU A 22 22.28 -9.70 2.04
CA GLU A 22 22.91 -9.85 3.37
C GLU A 22 21.87 -10.10 4.46
N LYS A 23 20.70 -9.47 4.34
CA LYS A 23 19.63 -9.53 5.33
C LYS A 23 18.25 -9.53 4.67
N VAL A 24 17.33 -10.32 5.22
CA VAL A 24 15.92 -10.34 4.82
C VAL A 24 15.06 -9.94 6.00
N VAL A 25 14.14 -9.00 5.79
CA VAL A 25 13.24 -8.49 6.82
C VAL A 25 11.80 -8.50 6.32
N ILE A 26 10.89 -9.06 7.10
CA ILE A 26 9.45 -8.92 6.94
C ILE A 26 8.96 -7.94 8.01
N ALA A 27 8.49 -6.77 7.58
CA ALA A 27 7.91 -5.78 8.49
C ALA A 27 6.38 -5.91 8.55
N ILE A 28 5.83 -5.90 9.76
CA ILE A 28 4.40 -6.07 10.02
C ILE A 28 3.96 -5.01 11.04
N GLU A 29 2.87 -4.30 10.77
CA GLU A 29 2.33 -3.32 11.73
C GLU A 29 1.81 -4.01 13.01
N ASP A 30 2.01 -3.34 14.15
CA ASP A 30 1.63 -3.82 15.49
C ASP A 30 0.14 -4.12 15.65
N ASN A 31 -0.72 -3.47 14.85
CA ASN A 31 -2.17 -3.74 14.82
C ASN A 31 -2.56 -5.05 14.13
N LYS A 32 -1.60 -5.90 13.73
CA LYS A 32 -1.84 -7.19 13.06
C LYS A 32 -1.28 -8.40 13.83
N PRO A 33 -1.65 -8.62 15.12
CA PRO A 33 -1.08 -9.68 15.95
C PRO A 33 -1.20 -11.07 15.33
N LYS A 34 -2.38 -11.40 14.79
CA LYS A 34 -2.62 -12.69 14.11
C LYS A 34 -1.71 -12.93 12.90
N ALA A 35 -1.28 -11.88 12.22
CA ALA A 35 -0.37 -11.99 11.09
C ALA A 35 1.07 -12.20 11.55
N ILE A 36 1.47 -11.53 12.64
CA ILE A 36 2.77 -11.69 13.29
C ILE A 36 2.91 -13.14 13.79
N GLU A 37 1.91 -13.64 14.51
CA GLU A 37 1.88 -15.03 15.00
C GLU A 37 2.00 -16.05 13.86
N ALA A 38 1.19 -15.90 12.80
CA ALA A 38 1.19 -16.83 11.67
C ALA A 38 2.54 -16.85 10.93
N ILE A 39 3.16 -15.69 10.72
CA ILE A 39 4.47 -15.61 10.04
C ILE A 39 5.58 -16.19 10.92
N ASN A 40 5.58 -15.90 12.22
CA ASN A 40 6.57 -16.48 13.14
C ASN A 40 6.43 -18.01 13.23
N ALA A 41 5.20 -18.53 13.24
CA ALA A 41 4.97 -19.97 13.22
C ALA A 41 5.48 -20.62 11.92
N ALA A 42 5.23 -20.00 10.76
CA ALA A 42 5.66 -20.47 9.44
C ALA A 42 7.19 -20.49 9.25
N LEU A 43 7.95 -19.76 10.09
CA LEU A 43 9.40 -19.85 10.08
C LEU A 43 9.92 -21.16 10.68
N HIS A 44 9.12 -21.88 11.47
CA HIS A 44 9.50 -23.13 12.13
C HIS A 44 10.84 -23.05 12.91
N GLY A 45 11.12 -21.90 13.52
CA GLY A 45 12.37 -21.65 14.26
C GLY A 45 13.58 -21.32 13.39
N ALA A 46 13.42 -21.22 12.07
CA ALA A 46 14.48 -20.73 11.18
C ALA A 46 14.78 -19.25 11.44
N ASN A 47 16.04 -18.87 11.26
CA ASN A 47 16.56 -17.52 11.48
C ASN A 47 17.04 -16.85 10.18
N ASP A 48 16.56 -17.33 9.03
CA ASP A 48 16.94 -16.81 7.72
C ASP A 48 16.19 -15.52 7.33
N ILE A 49 15.12 -15.19 8.05
CA ILE A 49 14.26 -14.03 7.82
C ILE A 49 13.93 -13.38 9.17
N ASP A 50 14.22 -12.09 9.32
CA ASP A 50 13.85 -11.32 10.51
C ASP A 50 12.41 -10.80 10.40
N VAL A 51 11.58 -11.04 11.42
CA VAL A 51 10.25 -10.42 11.54
C VAL A 51 10.36 -9.17 12.41
N ARG A 52 9.95 -8.02 11.88
CA ARG A 52 9.99 -6.73 12.59
C ARG A 52 8.59 -6.15 12.74
N VAL A 53 8.18 -5.95 14.00
CA VAL A 53 6.93 -5.25 14.30
C VAL A 53 7.18 -3.74 14.23
N ILE A 54 6.34 -3.03 13.49
CA ILE A 54 6.45 -1.57 13.28
C ILE A 54 5.20 -0.85 13.81
N PRO A 55 5.30 0.41 14.24
CA PRO A 55 4.16 1.16 14.74
C PRO A 55 3.13 1.43 13.64
N THR A 56 1.84 1.29 13.95
CA THR A 56 0.74 1.68 13.07
C THR A 56 0.61 3.21 13.02
N LYS A 57 1.46 3.87 12.23
CA LYS A 57 1.44 5.31 11.99
C LYS A 57 1.54 5.57 10.49
N TYR A 58 0.62 6.33 9.91
CA TYR A 58 0.76 6.72 8.50
C TYR A 58 1.91 7.74 8.35
N PRO A 59 2.80 7.65 7.34
CA PRO A 59 2.85 6.68 6.24
C PRO A 59 3.95 5.60 6.41
N SER A 60 4.05 4.93 7.55
CA SER A 60 5.06 3.88 7.81
C SER A 60 5.07 2.75 6.77
N GLY A 61 3.94 2.47 6.11
CA GLY A 61 3.86 1.49 5.02
C GLY A 61 4.43 1.96 3.67
N ALA A 62 4.75 3.25 3.50
CA ALA A 62 5.37 3.76 2.28
C ALA A 62 6.83 3.30 2.19
N ALA A 63 7.27 2.89 1.00
CA ALA A 63 8.57 2.26 0.80
C ALA A 63 9.74 3.04 1.42
N LYS A 64 9.86 4.34 1.14
CA LYS A 64 10.94 5.18 1.67
C LYS A 64 10.92 5.25 3.20
N GLN A 65 9.73 5.39 3.79
CA GLN A 65 9.57 5.52 5.24
C GLN A 65 9.86 4.20 5.95
N LEU A 66 9.43 3.09 5.36
CA LEU A 66 9.71 1.77 5.91
C LEU A 66 11.21 1.44 5.87
N ILE A 67 11.91 1.81 4.80
CA ILE A 67 13.37 1.67 4.72
C ILE A 67 14.04 2.47 5.82
N TYR A 68 13.68 3.74 5.96
CA TYR A 68 14.25 4.60 6.99
C TYR A 68 13.98 4.04 8.41
N LEU A 69 12.76 3.60 8.68
CA LEU A 69 12.39 3.02 9.98
C LEU A 69 13.16 1.74 10.31
N LEU A 70 13.44 0.90 9.31
CA LEU A 70 14.14 -0.38 9.51
C LEU A 70 15.67 -0.26 9.49
N THR A 71 16.21 0.72 8.76
CA THR A 71 17.66 0.78 8.43
C THR A 71 18.32 2.10 8.83
N GLY A 72 17.55 3.16 9.09
CA GLY A 72 18.05 4.53 9.25
C GLY A 72 18.50 5.18 7.94
N MET A 73 18.42 4.50 6.80
CA MET A 73 18.85 5.04 5.51
C MET A 73 17.74 5.80 4.81
N GLU A 74 18.07 6.96 4.25
CA GLU A 74 17.16 7.74 3.44
C GLU A 74 17.34 7.41 1.95
N VAL A 75 16.23 7.25 1.22
CA VAL A 75 16.24 7.10 -0.23
C VAL A 75 16.20 8.49 -0.87
N PRO A 76 17.24 8.91 -1.61
CA PRO A 76 17.29 10.24 -2.21
C PRO A 76 16.06 10.56 -3.06
N SER A 77 15.72 11.85 -3.15
CA SER A 77 14.65 12.31 -4.01
C SER A 77 14.91 11.88 -5.47
N GLY A 78 13.90 11.33 -6.14
CA GLY A 78 14.03 10.77 -7.51
C GLY A 78 14.80 9.44 -7.65
N ALA A 79 15.51 8.97 -6.62
CA ALA A 79 16.23 7.70 -6.65
C ALA A 79 15.33 6.51 -6.31
N ARG A 80 15.77 5.31 -6.72
CA ARG A 80 15.13 4.03 -6.36
C ARG A 80 15.83 3.44 -5.14
N SER A 81 15.12 2.69 -4.30
CA SER A 81 15.73 2.02 -3.13
C SER A 81 16.89 1.09 -3.51
N SER A 82 16.88 0.54 -4.73
CA SER A 82 17.98 -0.28 -5.25
C SER A 82 19.30 0.48 -5.35
N SER A 83 19.30 1.82 -5.46
CA SER A 83 20.53 2.60 -5.50
C SER A 83 21.26 2.67 -4.15
N ILE A 84 20.55 2.36 -3.06
CA ILE A 84 21.12 2.24 -1.71
C ILE A 84 21.22 0.76 -1.26
N GLY A 85 21.15 -0.17 -2.21
CA GLY A 85 21.25 -1.61 -1.93
C GLY A 85 20.01 -2.24 -1.29
N VAL A 86 18.87 -1.54 -1.25
CA VAL A 86 17.64 -2.04 -0.62
C VAL A 86 16.59 -2.41 -1.67
N LEU A 87 16.13 -3.65 -1.62
CA LEU A 87 15.00 -4.12 -2.42
C LEU A 87 13.77 -4.29 -1.55
N MET A 88 12.65 -3.74 -2.00
CA MET A 88 11.37 -3.82 -1.33
C MET A 88 10.34 -4.50 -2.22
N HIS A 89 9.69 -5.52 -1.67
CA HIS A 89 8.63 -6.25 -2.34
C HIS A 89 7.37 -6.25 -1.49
N ASN A 90 6.22 -6.14 -2.16
CA ASN A 90 4.94 -6.37 -1.50
C ASN A 90 4.81 -7.86 -1.15
N VAL A 91 4.16 -8.16 -0.04
CA VAL A 91 3.93 -9.55 0.40
C VAL A 91 3.14 -10.36 -0.64
N GLY A 92 2.19 -9.74 -1.35
CA GLY A 92 1.47 -10.37 -2.45
C GLY A 92 2.39 -10.75 -3.62
N THR A 93 3.48 -10.01 -3.82
CA THR A 93 4.51 -10.35 -4.82
C THR A 93 5.29 -11.59 -4.40
N ALA A 94 5.71 -11.69 -3.13
CA ALA A 94 6.39 -12.90 -2.63
C ALA A 94 5.49 -14.13 -2.78
N PHE A 95 4.21 -14.02 -2.39
CA PHE A 95 3.23 -15.09 -2.59
C PHE A 95 3.08 -15.50 -4.07
N ALA A 96 2.99 -14.53 -4.98
CA ALA A 96 2.92 -14.80 -6.41
C ALA A 96 4.18 -15.48 -6.97
N ILE A 97 5.37 -15.11 -6.48
CA ILE A 97 6.64 -15.72 -6.89
C ILE A 97 6.68 -17.20 -6.53
N LYS A 98 6.25 -17.55 -5.30
CA LYS A 98 6.14 -18.96 -4.90
C LYS A 98 5.27 -19.73 -5.89
N ARG A 99 4.08 -19.22 -6.20
CA ARG A 99 3.16 -19.89 -7.15
C ARG A 99 3.79 -20.03 -8.54
N ALA A 100 4.43 -18.97 -9.05
CA ALA A 100 5.06 -19.01 -10.36
C ALA A 100 6.21 -20.02 -10.45
N VAL A 101 7.04 -20.13 -9.42
CA VAL A 101 8.25 -20.98 -9.46
C VAL A 101 7.97 -22.41 -9.04
N ILE A 102 7.14 -22.62 -8.02
CA ILE A 102 6.89 -23.96 -7.45
C ILE A 102 5.65 -24.60 -8.06
N ASN A 103 4.60 -23.82 -8.33
CA ASN A 103 3.33 -24.33 -8.82
C ASN A 103 3.18 -24.18 -10.35
N ASP A 104 4.18 -23.62 -11.05
CA ASP A 104 4.13 -23.26 -12.48
C ASP A 104 2.90 -22.41 -12.83
N GLU A 105 2.49 -21.55 -11.90
CA GLU A 105 1.29 -20.75 -12.04
C GLU A 105 1.60 -19.26 -12.17
N PRO A 106 1.37 -18.65 -13.36
CA PRO A 106 1.59 -17.22 -13.53
C PRO A 106 0.58 -16.40 -12.73
N LEU A 107 0.83 -15.10 -12.59
CA LEU A 107 -0.09 -14.19 -11.89
C LEU A 107 -1.38 -14.00 -12.72
N ILE A 108 -2.35 -14.88 -12.51
CA ILE A 108 -3.67 -14.86 -13.16
C ILE A 108 -4.76 -14.27 -12.26
N GLU A 109 -4.50 -14.21 -10.96
CA GLU A 109 -5.42 -13.72 -9.94
C GLU A 109 -4.64 -13.06 -8.81
N ARG A 110 -5.29 -12.16 -8.07
CA ARG A 110 -4.70 -11.50 -6.92
C ARG A 110 -5.73 -11.22 -5.85
N ILE A 111 -5.24 -11.03 -4.63
CA ILE A 111 -6.08 -10.57 -3.53
C ILE A 111 -6.37 -9.07 -3.75
N VAL A 112 -7.65 -8.73 -3.74
CA VAL A 112 -8.18 -7.37 -3.80
C VAL A 112 -9.06 -7.15 -2.59
N THR A 113 -8.79 -6.09 -1.84
CA THR A 113 -9.66 -5.65 -0.74
C THR A 113 -10.84 -4.87 -1.33
N LEU A 114 -12.06 -5.31 -1.07
CA LEU A 114 -13.29 -4.60 -1.42
C LEU A 114 -13.87 -4.01 -0.14
N THR A 115 -13.95 -2.69 -0.06
CA THR A 115 -14.35 -1.98 1.17
C THR A 115 -15.11 -0.68 0.85
N GLY A 116 -15.66 -0.06 1.89
CA GLY A 116 -16.48 1.15 1.82
C GLY A 116 -17.95 0.85 2.02
N ASP A 117 -18.69 1.82 2.54
CA ASP A 117 -20.06 1.66 3.05
C ASP A 117 -21.10 1.32 1.98
N LYS A 118 -20.81 1.57 0.70
CA LYS A 118 -21.65 1.09 -0.40
C LYS A 118 -21.50 -0.39 -0.71
N ILE A 119 -20.57 -1.09 -0.05
CA ILE A 119 -20.36 -2.54 -0.21
C ILE A 119 -20.90 -3.26 1.02
N GLN A 120 -21.88 -4.13 0.81
CA GLN A 120 -22.48 -4.94 1.87
C GLN A 120 -21.52 -6.00 2.40
N GLU A 121 -20.90 -6.77 1.50
CA GLU A 121 -19.95 -7.82 1.85
C GLU A 121 -18.50 -7.31 1.69
N LYS A 122 -18.02 -6.58 2.70
CA LYS A 122 -16.63 -6.07 2.74
C LYS A 122 -15.67 -7.23 2.99
N GLY A 123 -14.53 -7.27 2.30
CA GLY A 123 -13.59 -8.37 2.48
C GLY A 123 -12.40 -8.37 1.54
N ASN A 124 -11.58 -9.41 1.67
CA ASN A 124 -10.46 -9.68 0.77
C ASN A 124 -10.86 -10.82 -0.16
N TYR A 125 -10.87 -10.55 -1.46
CA TYR A 125 -11.32 -11.50 -2.48
C TYR A 125 -10.17 -11.86 -3.40
N LEU A 126 -10.10 -13.14 -3.80
CA LEU A 126 -9.18 -13.60 -4.83
C LEU A 126 -9.85 -13.39 -6.18
N ILE A 127 -9.38 -12.41 -6.95
CA ILE A 127 -10.02 -12.00 -8.20
C ILE A 127 -9.08 -12.20 -9.37
N ARG A 128 -9.61 -12.80 -10.45
CA ARG A 128 -8.91 -12.97 -11.72
C ARG A 128 -8.57 -11.62 -12.35
N LEU A 129 -7.36 -11.50 -12.88
CA LEU A 129 -6.98 -10.35 -13.68
C LEU A 129 -7.83 -10.32 -14.95
N GLY A 130 -8.30 -9.13 -15.32
CA GLY A 130 -9.22 -8.93 -16.44
C GLY A 130 -10.69 -8.91 -16.04
N THR A 131 -11.07 -9.36 -14.84
CA THR A 131 -12.46 -9.25 -14.35
C THR A 131 -12.88 -7.78 -14.32
N PRO A 132 -14.02 -7.41 -14.93
CA PRO A 132 -14.54 -6.05 -14.84
C PRO A 132 -14.76 -5.64 -13.39
N ILE A 133 -14.35 -4.43 -13.02
CA ILE A 133 -14.49 -3.91 -11.66
C ILE A 133 -15.94 -3.95 -11.20
N TYR A 134 -16.88 -3.59 -12.07
CA TYR A 134 -18.31 -3.66 -11.82
C TYR A 134 -18.74 -5.07 -11.40
N HIS A 135 -18.27 -6.12 -12.08
CA HIS A 135 -18.63 -7.50 -11.73
C HIS A 135 -18.15 -7.88 -10.33
N ALA A 136 -16.93 -7.47 -9.96
CA ALA A 136 -16.42 -7.70 -8.60
C ALA A 136 -17.22 -6.95 -7.53
N LEU A 137 -17.64 -5.71 -7.82
CA LEU A 137 -18.46 -4.90 -6.92
C LEU A 137 -19.88 -5.44 -6.78
N THR A 138 -20.53 -5.83 -7.87
CA THR A 138 -21.87 -6.42 -7.83
C THR A 138 -21.87 -7.71 -7.02
N TYR A 139 -20.82 -8.54 -7.12
CA TYR A 139 -20.68 -9.75 -6.34
C TYR A 139 -20.71 -9.48 -4.82
N THR A 140 -20.22 -8.33 -4.37
CA THR A 140 -20.20 -7.95 -2.95
C THR A 140 -21.40 -7.11 -2.51
N GLY A 141 -22.44 -7.03 -3.35
CA GLY A 141 -23.65 -6.25 -3.05
C GLY A 141 -23.43 -4.74 -3.12
N TYR A 142 -22.56 -4.27 -4.02
CA TYR A 142 -22.34 -2.83 -4.22
C TYR A 142 -23.62 -2.10 -4.61
N GLN A 143 -23.89 -1.00 -3.91
CA GLN A 143 -25.01 -0.10 -4.15
C GLN A 143 -24.52 1.12 -4.93
N PHE A 144 -24.84 1.17 -6.23
CA PHE A 144 -24.47 2.28 -7.09
C PHE A 144 -25.10 3.60 -6.64
N ASP A 145 -24.30 4.66 -6.66
CA ASP A 145 -24.70 6.02 -6.31
C ASP A 145 -23.83 7.02 -7.09
N GLU A 146 -24.42 7.80 -7.98
CA GLU A 146 -23.68 8.74 -8.85
C GLU A 146 -22.94 9.84 -8.06
N ARG A 147 -23.34 10.07 -6.80
CA ARG A 147 -22.71 11.08 -5.94
C ARG A 147 -21.36 10.62 -5.37
N PHE A 148 -21.10 9.32 -5.35
CA PHE A 148 -19.93 8.76 -4.70
C PHE A 148 -19.06 7.98 -5.70
N PRO A 149 -17.86 8.48 -6.02
CA PRO A 149 -16.94 7.78 -6.91
C PRO A 149 -16.39 6.50 -6.26
N VAL A 150 -16.08 5.51 -7.09
CA VAL A 150 -15.31 4.33 -6.64
C VAL A 150 -13.82 4.61 -6.89
N PHE A 151 -12.99 4.23 -5.93
CA PHE A 151 -11.54 4.42 -5.99
C PHE A 151 -10.80 3.11 -6.15
N ALA A 152 -9.79 3.08 -7.01
CA ALA A 152 -8.75 2.06 -6.99
C ALA A 152 -7.61 2.49 -6.06
N GLY A 153 -7.55 1.86 -4.88
CA GLY A 153 -6.61 2.18 -3.81
C GLY A 153 -7.32 2.47 -2.48
N GLY A 154 -6.57 2.99 -1.51
CA GLY A 154 -7.12 3.42 -0.22
C GLY A 154 -7.62 4.87 -0.23
N PRO A 155 -8.19 5.37 0.88
CA PRO A 155 -8.83 6.69 0.94
C PRO A 155 -7.89 7.87 0.66
N MET A 156 -6.58 7.71 0.91
CA MET A 156 -5.60 8.81 0.77
C MET A 156 -4.89 8.86 -0.59
N MET A 157 -4.71 7.70 -1.26
CA MET A 157 -3.94 7.57 -2.51
C MET A 157 -4.76 6.93 -3.64
N GLY A 158 -6.04 6.69 -3.39
CA GLY A 158 -6.94 6.05 -4.33
C GLY A 158 -7.14 6.93 -5.56
N LEU A 159 -7.18 6.30 -6.72
CA LEU A 159 -7.53 6.96 -7.97
C LEU A 159 -9.03 6.76 -8.22
N GLU A 160 -9.75 7.85 -8.43
CA GLU A 160 -11.13 7.81 -8.90
C GLU A 160 -11.19 7.03 -10.22
N LEU A 161 -12.14 6.09 -10.28
CA LEU A 161 -12.35 5.25 -11.45
C LEU A 161 -13.41 5.89 -12.36
N PRO A 162 -13.04 6.35 -13.56
CA PRO A 162 -14.01 6.96 -14.47
C PRO A 162 -14.96 5.93 -15.12
N ASN A 163 -14.61 4.63 -15.08
CA ASN A 163 -15.38 3.57 -15.70
C ASN A 163 -15.23 2.25 -14.93
N LEU A 164 -16.33 1.76 -14.36
CA LEU A 164 -16.34 0.49 -13.63
C LEU A 164 -16.28 -0.75 -14.54
N ASN A 165 -16.44 -0.60 -15.87
CA ASN A 165 -16.18 -1.70 -16.81
C ASN A 165 -14.68 -1.92 -17.07
N ALA A 166 -13.81 -1.05 -16.53
CA ALA A 166 -12.37 -1.28 -16.60
C ALA A 166 -11.99 -2.61 -15.91
N PRO A 167 -10.97 -3.32 -16.43
CA PRO A 167 -10.55 -4.59 -15.85
C PRO A 167 -9.78 -4.37 -14.55
N ILE A 168 -9.93 -5.31 -13.61
CA ILE A 168 -9.02 -5.46 -12.49
C ILE A 168 -7.65 -5.89 -13.03
N THR A 169 -6.64 -5.08 -12.75
CA THR A 169 -5.26 -5.31 -13.18
C THR A 169 -4.34 -5.63 -12.01
N LYS A 170 -3.09 -6.00 -12.30
CA LYS A 170 -2.09 -6.33 -11.27
C LYS A 170 -1.79 -5.19 -10.29
N ILE A 171 -2.15 -3.94 -10.60
CA ILE A 171 -1.93 -2.78 -9.73
C ILE A 171 -3.09 -2.53 -8.76
N VAL A 172 -4.27 -3.11 -9.00
CA VAL A 172 -5.47 -2.89 -8.19
C VAL A 172 -5.42 -3.80 -6.96
N ASN A 173 -4.98 -3.25 -5.83
CA ASN A 173 -4.90 -3.99 -4.57
C ASN A 173 -6.16 -3.81 -3.71
N CYS A 174 -6.89 -2.72 -3.93
CA CYS A 174 -8.04 -2.30 -3.14
C CYS A 174 -9.02 -1.56 -4.04
N LEU A 175 -10.32 -1.80 -3.83
CA LEU A 175 -11.41 -0.97 -4.35
C LEU A 175 -12.18 -0.43 -3.15
N LEU A 176 -12.31 0.89 -3.10
CA LEU A 176 -13.06 1.62 -2.09
C LEU A 176 -14.29 2.24 -2.73
N ALA A 177 -15.47 1.87 -2.25
CA ALA A 177 -16.74 2.46 -2.65
C ALA A 177 -17.39 3.12 -1.42
N PRO A 178 -17.07 4.40 -1.16
CA PRO A 178 -17.50 5.09 0.04
C PRO A 178 -18.97 5.53 -0.02
N ASP A 179 -19.53 5.85 1.13
CA ASP A 179 -20.79 6.60 1.26
C ASP A 179 -20.53 7.96 1.95
N HIS A 180 -21.58 8.72 2.23
CA HIS A 180 -21.53 10.09 2.77
C HIS A 180 -20.62 10.28 4.00
N PHE A 181 -20.49 9.27 4.87
CA PHE A 181 -19.65 9.37 6.07
C PHE A 181 -18.16 9.09 5.80
N GLU A 182 -17.84 8.47 4.67
CA GLU A 182 -16.47 8.12 4.27
C GLU A 182 -15.93 9.03 3.15
N TYR A 183 -16.82 9.77 2.48
CA TYR A 183 -16.48 10.72 1.43
C TYR A 183 -17.19 12.05 1.66
N THR A 184 -16.37 13.07 1.86
CA THR A 184 -16.80 14.47 1.83
C THR A 184 -16.17 15.11 0.61
N GLU A 185 -16.96 15.85 -0.18
CA GLU A 185 -16.39 16.69 -1.22
C GLU A 185 -15.34 17.62 -0.62
N PRO A 186 -14.22 17.87 -1.32
CA PRO A 186 -13.22 18.79 -0.83
C PRO A 186 -13.84 20.16 -0.54
N GLU A 187 -13.72 20.62 0.70
CA GLU A 187 -14.19 21.97 1.05
C GLU A 187 -13.43 23.02 0.23
N PRO A 188 -14.05 24.18 -0.06
CA PRO A 188 -13.38 25.28 -0.73
C PRO A 188 -12.10 25.68 0.02
N GLU A 189 -11.02 25.88 -0.73
CA GLU A 189 -9.73 26.29 -0.19
C GLU A 189 -9.88 27.53 0.72
N GLN A 190 -9.39 27.42 1.95
CA GLN A 190 -9.35 28.53 2.91
C GLN A 190 -7.97 29.20 2.90
N ALA A 191 -7.92 30.49 3.23
CA ALA A 191 -6.67 31.23 3.31
C ALA A 191 -5.78 30.72 4.46
N CYS A 192 -4.50 30.45 4.17
CA CYS A 192 -3.53 30.05 5.18
C CYS A 192 -3.24 31.20 6.17
N ILE A 193 -3.59 31.02 7.45
CA ILE A 193 -3.33 32.00 8.53
C ILE A 193 -1.95 31.86 9.20
N ARG A 194 -1.08 30.98 8.67
CA ARG A 194 0.28 30.74 9.19
C ARG A 194 0.34 30.23 10.64
N CYS A 195 -0.62 29.41 11.06
CA CYS A 195 -0.68 28.83 12.41
C CYS A 195 0.31 27.69 12.69
N SER A 196 1.08 27.24 11.68
CA SER A 196 2.01 26.09 11.76
C SER A 196 1.40 24.71 12.07
N SER A 197 0.09 24.60 12.31
CA SER A 197 -0.56 23.32 12.66
C SER A 197 -0.33 22.21 11.62
N CYS A 198 -0.20 22.57 10.34
CA CYS A 198 0.12 21.61 9.28
C CYS A 198 1.54 21.03 9.36
N SER A 199 2.50 21.79 9.89
CA SER A 199 3.88 21.35 10.10
C SER A 199 3.95 20.41 11.29
N ASP A 200 3.28 20.77 12.40
CA ASP A 200 3.26 19.98 13.63
C ASP A 200 2.56 18.62 13.43
N ALA A 201 1.50 18.59 12.61
CA ALA A 201 0.78 17.38 12.27
C ALA A 201 1.49 16.50 11.22
N CYS A 202 2.53 17.02 10.55
CA CYS A 202 3.14 16.30 9.44
C CYS A 202 3.98 15.10 9.94
N PRO A 203 3.61 13.85 9.59
CA PRO A 203 4.31 12.67 10.09
C PRO A 203 5.72 12.48 9.51
N VAL A 204 6.07 13.25 8.47
CA VAL A 204 7.35 13.19 7.75
C VAL A 204 8.10 14.53 7.80
N ASN A 205 7.74 15.42 8.74
CA ASN A 205 8.41 16.70 8.98
C ASN A 205 8.55 17.60 7.75
N LEU A 206 7.57 17.57 6.84
CA LEU A 206 7.50 18.56 5.76
C LEU A 206 7.13 19.93 6.31
N MET A 207 7.33 20.96 5.48
CA MET A 207 6.81 22.31 5.71
C MET A 207 5.68 22.62 4.71
N PRO A 208 4.45 22.10 4.92
CA PRO A 208 3.36 22.24 3.95
C PRO A 208 3.05 23.69 3.59
N GLN A 209 3.19 24.59 4.55
CA GLN A 209 3.01 26.01 4.32
C GLN A 209 3.97 26.56 3.24
N GLN A 210 5.26 26.21 3.28
CA GLN A 210 6.23 26.67 2.30
C GLN A 210 5.99 26.00 0.94
N LEU A 211 5.68 24.70 0.93
CA LEU A 211 5.30 23.97 -0.28
C LEU A 211 4.08 24.60 -0.96
N TYR A 212 3.08 25.01 -0.19
CA TYR A 212 1.89 25.71 -0.68
C TYR A 212 2.25 27.05 -1.33
N TRP A 213 3.07 27.88 -0.68
CA TRP A 213 3.48 29.18 -1.25
C TRP A 213 4.32 29.01 -2.52
N PHE A 214 5.25 28.05 -2.56
CA PHE A 214 5.99 27.75 -3.79
C PHE A 214 5.13 27.20 -4.90
N ALA A 215 4.09 26.42 -4.58
CA ALA A 215 3.12 25.98 -5.58
C ALA A 215 2.33 27.16 -6.14
N ARG A 216 1.86 28.08 -5.28
CA ARG A 216 1.13 29.29 -5.71
C ARG A 216 1.97 30.30 -6.48
N SER A 217 3.27 30.37 -6.21
CA SER A 217 4.20 31.24 -6.93
C SER A 217 4.84 30.57 -8.14
N GLU A 218 4.38 29.37 -8.52
CA GLU A 218 4.95 28.54 -9.60
C GLU A 218 6.46 28.27 -9.46
N ASP A 219 7.01 28.39 -8.25
CA ASP A 219 8.42 28.13 -7.97
C ASP A 219 8.67 26.63 -7.78
N HIS A 220 8.63 25.92 -8.91
CA HIS A 220 8.79 24.48 -8.94
C HIS A 220 10.18 24.00 -8.47
N LYS A 221 11.20 24.85 -8.55
CA LYS A 221 12.57 24.51 -8.14
C LYS A 221 12.66 24.43 -6.62
N ASN A 222 12.22 25.47 -5.93
CA ASN A 222 12.26 25.48 -4.47
C ASN A 222 11.26 24.48 -3.87
N ARG A 223 10.10 24.29 -4.51
CA ARG A 223 9.16 23.22 -4.13
C ARG A 223 9.79 21.82 -4.18
N LYS A 224 10.56 21.51 -5.24
CA LYS A 224 11.23 20.20 -5.40
C LYS A 224 12.36 19.99 -4.40
N ASN A 225 13.11 21.04 -4.04
CA ASN A 225 14.20 20.92 -3.08
C ASN A 225 13.73 20.62 -1.65
N MET A 226 12.44 20.81 -1.36
CA MET A 226 11.82 20.51 -0.07
C MET A 226 11.19 19.10 0.01
N LEU A 227 11.30 18.28 -1.05
CA LEU A 227 10.70 16.95 -1.18
C LEU A 227 11.75 15.84 -1.38
#